data_AF-A0A969L2K3-F1
#
_entry.id   AF-A0A969L2K3-F1
#
_cell.length_a   1.000
_cell.length_b   1.000
_cell.length_c   1.000
_cell.angle_alpha   90.00
_cell.angle_beta   90.00
_cell.angle_gamma   90.00
#
_symmetry.space_group_name_H-M   'P 1'
#
loop_
_entity.id
_entity.type
_entity.pdbx_description
1 polymer ?
#
loop_
_entity_poly.entity_id
_entity_poly.type
_entity_poly.pdbx_seq_one_letter_code
_entity_poly.pdbx_strand_id
1 'polypeptide(L)'
;MPNILLSIPHKQQRQEADCLAACAAMVLAHLGKNPDYNRLLKLLKVKPFGTPGRNLKNLASLGVEVIYREGSLNEIKDHLLNGRPCIALVRTAELAYWTYSTDHAVVVVGFVKKPSI
;
A
#
# COMPACT_ATOMS: atom_id res chain seq x y z
N MET A 1 -1.70 17.94 -16.88
CA MET A 1 -0.93 16.97 -16.05
C MET A 1 -1.19 15.60 -16.64
N PRO A 2 -0.16 14.80 -16.96
CA PRO A 2 -0.38 13.45 -17.47
C PRO A 2 -1.05 12.60 -16.40
N ASN A 3 -1.98 11.75 -16.82
CA ASN A 3 -2.52 10.72 -15.95
C ASN A 3 -1.41 9.69 -15.72
N ILE A 4 -1.08 9.44 -14.45
CA ILE A 4 -0.14 8.40 -14.06
C ILE A 4 -0.98 7.26 -13.53
N LEU A 5 -0.79 6.05 -14.07
CA LEU A 5 -1.47 4.86 -13.60
C LEU A 5 -0.54 3.65 -13.73
N LEU A 6 -0.16 3.08 -12.59
CA LEU A 6 0.57 1.82 -12.52
C LEU A 6 -0.43 0.67 -12.63
N SER A 7 -0.09 -0.33 -13.44
CA SER A 7 -0.85 -1.58 -13.52
C SER A 7 -0.51 -2.45 -12.30
N ILE A 8 -1.23 -2.22 -11.21
CA ILE A 8 -1.10 -2.99 -9.97
C ILE A 8 -2.30 -3.94 -9.87
N PRO A 9 -2.07 -5.27 -9.75
CA PRO A 9 -3.16 -6.22 -9.65
C PRO A 9 -3.89 -6.02 -8.33
N HIS A 10 -5.20 -5.80 -8.40
CA HIS A 10 -6.04 -5.68 -7.21
C HIS A 10 -6.18 -7.03 -6.50
N LYS A 11 -5.97 -7.04 -5.18
CA LYS A 11 -6.20 -8.19 -4.30
C LYS A 11 -6.98 -7.73 -3.08
N GLN A 12 -8.12 -8.37 -2.81
CA GLN A 12 -8.88 -8.12 -1.60
C GLN A 12 -8.13 -8.63 -0.37
N GLN A 13 -8.27 -7.88 0.72
CA GLN A 13 -7.82 -8.31 2.05
C GLN A 13 -8.58 -9.59 2.45
N ARG A 14 -7.91 -10.54 3.13
CA ARG A 14 -8.53 -11.84 3.46
C ARG A 14 -9.20 -11.82 4.83
N GLN A 15 -8.83 -10.89 5.70
CA GLN A 15 -9.39 -10.69 7.03
C GLN A 15 -9.37 -9.20 7.40
N GLU A 16 -10.11 -8.81 8.44
CA GLU A 16 -10.28 -7.41 8.83
C GLU A 16 -8.94 -6.67 9.09
N ALA A 17 -7.99 -7.39 9.69
CA ALA A 17 -6.72 -6.85 10.16
C ALA A 17 -5.54 -6.97 9.18
N ASP A 18 -5.74 -7.46 7.95
CA ASP A 18 -4.64 -7.74 7.02
C ASP A 18 -4.51 -6.75 5.84
N CYS A 19 -5.15 -5.57 5.92
CA CYS A 19 -5.07 -4.53 4.89
C CYS A 19 -3.63 -4.19 4.46
N LEU A 20 -2.69 -4.06 5.41
CA LEU A 20 -1.27 -3.81 5.11
C LEU A 20 -0.63 -4.96 4.33
N ALA A 21 -0.98 -6.21 4.65
CA ALA A 21 -0.46 -7.38 3.96
C ALA A 21 -1.08 -7.54 2.56
N ALA A 22 -2.37 -7.21 2.40
CA ALA A 22 -3.00 -7.13 1.09
C ALA A 22 -2.30 -6.09 0.19
N CYS A 23 -2.03 -4.89 0.72
CA CYS A 23 -1.27 -3.86 0.01
C CYS A 23 0.13 -4.32 -0.37
N ALA A 24 0.87 -4.92 0.57
CA ALA A 24 2.17 -5.49 0.29
C ALA A 24 2.11 -6.58 -0.79
N ALA A 25 1.11 -7.46 -0.77
CA ALA A 25 0.94 -8.50 -1.78
C ALA A 25 0.67 -7.92 -3.18
N MET A 26 -0.13 -6.84 -3.28
CA MET A 26 -0.37 -6.14 -4.55
C MET A 26 0.91 -5.50 -5.10
N VAL A 27 1.66 -4.80 -4.24
CA VAL A 27 2.94 -4.18 -4.61
C VAL A 27 3.99 -5.22 -5.01
N LEU A 28 4.12 -6.31 -4.25
CA LEU A 28 5.05 -7.38 -4.57
C LEU A 28 4.70 -8.02 -5.92
N ALA A 29 3.42 -8.26 -6.19
CA ALA A 29 2.98 -8.81 -7.48
C ALA A 29 3.33 -7.87 -8.64
N HIS A 30 3.17 -6.56 -8.47
CA HIS A 30 3.62 -5.56 -9.45
C HIS A 30 5.14 -5.60 -9.69
N LEU A 31 5.93 -5.88 -8.65
CA LEU A 31 7.38 -6.09 -8.73
C LEU A 31 7.79 -7.50 -9.21
N GLY A 32 6.85 -8.32 -9.69
CA GLY A 32 7.11 -9.68 -10.17
C GLY A 32 7.36 -10.72 -9.07
N LYS A 33 6.99 -10.42 -7.82
CA LYS A 33 7.18 -11.30 -6.65
C LYS A 33 5.83 -11.77 -6.12
N ASN A 34 5.65 -13.08 -5.96
CA ASN A 34 4.41 -13.67 -5.44
C ASN A 34 4.69 -14.59 -4.25
N PRO A 35 5.00 -14.04 -3.05
CA PRO A 35 5.17 -14.89 -1.87
C PRO A 35 3.85 -15.54 -1.47
N ASP A 36 3.94 -16.67 -0.78
CA ASP A 36 2.80 -17.24 -0.07
C ASP A 36 2.21 -16.20 0.91
N TYR A 37 0.88 -16.09 0.92
CA TYR A 37 0.20 -15.05 1.69
C TYR A 37 0.33 -15.28 3.20
N ASN A 38 0.28 -16.54 3.66
CA ASN A 38 0.44 -16.84 5.09
C ASN A 38 1.86 -16.54 5.57
N ARG A 39 2.86 -16.80 4.72
CA ARG A 39 4.24 -16.38 4.97
C ARG A 39 4.36 -14.85 5.02
N LEU A 40 3.65 -14.13 4.15
CA LEU A 40 3.61 -12.66 4.18
C LEU A 40 2.99 -12.13 5.48
N LEU A 41 1.88 -12.71 5.94
CA LEU A 41 1.26 -12.36 7.23
C LEU A 41 2.26 -12.52 8.40
N LYS A 42 2.98 -13.65 8.44
CA LYS A 42 4.02 -13.90 9.45
C LYS A 42 5.17 -12.91 9.35
N LEU A 43 5.64 -12.63 8.14
CA LEU A 43 6.75 -11.71 7.88
C LEU A 43 6.42 -10.27 8.33
N LEU A 44 5.20 -9.82 8.02
CA LEU A 44 4.71 -8.51 8.42
C LEU A 44 4.22 -8.48 9.87
N LYS A 45 4.27 -9.61 10.58
CA LYS A 45 3.83 -9.76 11.98
C LYS A 45 2.37 -9.33 12.19
N VAL A 46 1.50 -9.65 11.24
CA VAL A 46 0.07 -9.37 11.32
C VAL A 46 -0.54 -10.05 12.54
N LYS A 47 -1.30 -9.28 13.32
CA LYS A 47 -2.07 -9.73 14.48
C LYS A 47 -3.57 -9.62 14.19
N PRO A 48 -4.44 -10.21 15.02
CA PRO A 48 -5.89 -10.10 14.84
C PRO A 48 -6.45 -8.67 14.81
N PHE A 49 -5.70 -7.69 15.34
CA PHE A 49 -6.07 -6.28 15.38
C PHE A 49 -5.21 -5.39 14.45
N GLY A 50 -4.37 -5.99 13.60
CA GLY A 50 -3.58 -5.27 12.62
C GLY A 50 -2.08 -5.46 12.76
N THR A 51 -1.32 -4.57 12.15
CA THR A 51 0.14 -4.50 12.27
C THR A 51 0.64 -3.08 12.05
N PRO A 52 1.71 -2.66 12.75
CA PRO A 52 2.39 -1.40 12.47
C PRO A 52 2.92 -1.32 11.04
N GLY A 53 2.73 -0.18 10.37
CA GLY A 53 3.22 0.07 9.01
C GLY A 53 4.73 -0.12 8.85
N ARG A 54 5.52 0.20 9.89
CA ARG A 54 6.99 -0.01 9.90
C ARG A 54 7.41 -1.46 9.61
N ASN A 55 6.52 -2.44 9.84
CA ASN A 55 6.82 -3.85 9.54
C ASN A 55 6.94 -4.13 8.04
N LEU A 56 6.52 -3.21 7.16
CA LEU A 56 6.85 -3.27 5.73
C LEU A 56 8.38 -3.34 5.50
N LYS A 57 9.21 -2.78 6.38
CA LYS A 57 10.67 -2.93 6.30
C LYS A 57 11.15 -4.40 6.31
N ASN A 58 10.35 -5.32 6.86
CA ASN A 58 10.68 -6.74 6.85
C ASN A 58 10.66 -7.35 5.43
N LEU A 59 10.06 -6.67 4.45
CA LEU A 59 10.11 -7.06 3.04
C LEU A 59 11.53 -7.04 2.44
N ALA A 60 12.51 -6.42 3.12
CA ALA A 60 13.93 -6.53 2.78
C ALA A 60 14.39 -8.00 2.67
N SER A 61 13.82 -8.90 3.48
CA SER A 61 14.08 -10.35 3.39
C SER A 61 13.62 -11.01 2.07
N LEU A 62 12.78 -10.32 1.29
CA LEU A 62 12.34 -10.73 -0.05
C LEU A 62 13.10 -9.97 -1.16
N GLY A 63 14.14 -9.21 -0.80
CA GLY A 63 14.90 -8.37 -1.72
C GLY A 63 14.15 -7.12 -2.17
N VAL A 64 13.32 -6.54 -1.29
CA VAL A 64 12.59 -5.29 -1.56
C VAL A 64 13.00 -4.24 -0.54
N GLU A 65 13.57 -3.14 -1.01
CA GLU A 65 13.87 -1.98 -0.18
C GLU A 65 12.60 -1.20 0.11
N VAL A 66 12.39 -0.81 1.37
CA VAL A 66 11.23 -0.04 1.82
C VAL A 66 11.69 1.26 2.48
N ILE A 67 11.32 2.37 1.85
CA ILE A 67 11.46 3.72 2.41
C ILE A 67 10.20 4.00 3.24
N TYR A 68 10.33 3.97 4.56
CA TYR A 68 9.23 4.25 5.49
C TYR A 68 9.42 5.62 6.13
N ARG A 69 8.61 6.60 5.72
CA ARG A 69 8.63 7.98 6.19
C ARG A 69 7.32 8.69 5.84
N GLU A 70 7.12 9.87 6.40
CA GLU A 70 6.16 10.83 5.86
C GLU A 70 6.67 11.37 4.52
N GLY A 71 5.75 11.68 3.61
CA GLY A 71 6.08 12.18 2.27
C GLY A 71 5.00 13.10 1.72
N SER A 72 5.42 14.00 0.84
CA SER A 72 4.54 14.92 0.13
C SER A 72 3.88 14.27 -1.09
N LEU A 73 2.78 14.85 -1.58
CA LEU A 73 2.14 14.40 -2.82
C LEU A 73 3.10 14.45 -4.03
N ASN A 74 4.02 15.41 -4.06
CA ASN A 74 5.04 15.51 -5.11
C ASN A 74 6.00 14.32 -5.05
N GLU A 75 6.47 13.93 -3.86
CA GLU A 75 7.34 12.75 -3.72
C GLU A 75 6.62 11.45 -4.12
N ILE A 76 5.35 11.28 -3.73
CA ILE A 76 4.55 10.11 -4.15
C ILE A 76 4.44 10.10 -5.68
N LYS A 77 4.17 11.25 -6.30
CA LYS A 77 4.07 11.38 -7.76
C LYS A 77 5.40 11.01 -8.44
N ASP A 78 6.52 11.49 -7.92
CA ASP A 78 7.84 11.20 -8.47
C ASP A 78 8.16 9.71 -8.36
N HIS A 79 7.79 9.05 -7.25
CA HIS A 79 7.91 7.60 -7.14
C HIS A 79 7.10 6.87 -8.22
N LEU A 80 5.82 7.23 -8.41
CA LEU A 80 4.96 6.59 -9.40
C LEU A 80 5.44 6.81 -10.84
N LEU A 81 5.94 8.01 -11.18
CA LEU A 81 6.55 8.29 -12.49
C LEU A 81 7.76 7.41 -12.80
N ASN A 82 8.46 6.96 -11.75
CA ASN A 82 9.59 6.06 -11.87
C ASN A 82 9.20 4.57 -11.70
N GLY A 83 7.90 4.23 -11.81
CA GLY A 83 7.43 2.86 -11.65
C GLY A 83 7.56 2.30 -10.22
N ARG A 84 7.75 3.17 -9.22
CA ARG A 84 7.88 2.78 -7.81
C ARG A 84 6.53 2.89 -7.12
N PRO A 85 5.86 1.78 -6.76
CA PRO A 85 4.55 1.82 -6.13
C PRO A 85 4.66 2.31 -4.67
N CYS A 86 3.64 3.04 -4.22
CA CYS A 86 3.57 3.59 -2.87
C CYS A 86 2.42 2.96 -2.08
N ILE A 87 2.67 2.64 -0.80
CA ILE A 87 1.62 2.29 0.17
C ILE A 87 1.43 3.49 1.09
N ALA A 88 0.21 4.03 1.13
CA ALA A 88 -0.16 5.10 2.05
C ALA A 88 -0.86 4.51 3.27
N LEU A 89 -0.47 4.98 4.46
CA LEU A 89 -1.18 4.71 5.71
C LEU A 89 -2.16 5.86 5.94
N VAL A 90 -3.43 5.52 6.08
CA VAL A 90 -4.52 6.50 6.16
C VAL A 90 -5.36 6.24 7.39
N ARG A 91 -6.03 7.28 7.88
CA ARG A 91 -7.14 7.12 8.82
C ARG A 91 -8.43 7.08 8.04
N THR A 92 -9.26 6.06 8.27
CA THR A 92 -10.53 5.92 7.54
C THR A 92 -11.51 7.07 7.80
N ALA A 93 -11.35 7.82 8.89
CA ALA A 93 -12.11 9.06 9.14
C ALA A 93 -11.91 10.12 8.03
N GLU A 94 -10.82 10.05 7.27
CA GLU A 94 -10.55 10.94 6.14
C GLU A 94 -11.23 10.45 4.84
N LEU A 95 -11.90 9.31 4.88
CA LEU A 95 -12.57 8.68 3.74
C LEU A 95 -14.09 8.84 3.89
N ALA A 96 -14.69 9.70 3.05
CA ALA A 96 -16.11 10.07 3.16
C ALA A 96 -17.10 8.90 3.06
N TYR A 97 -16.69 7.76 2.49
CA TYR A 97 -17.52 6.57 2.33
C TYR A 97 -17.39 5.57 3.48
N TRP A 98 -16.49 5.81 4.45
CA TRP A 98 -16.22 4.89 5.56
C TRP A 98 -16.89 5.39 6.85
N THR A 99 -17.55 4.48 7.58
CA THR A 99 -18.46 4.86 8.68
C THR A 99 -17.84 4.81 10.09
N TYR A 100 -16.62 4.31 10.23
CA TYR A 100 -15.88 4.23 11.49
C TYR A 100 -14.41 4.59 11.28
N SER A 101 -13.78 5.12 12.34
CA SER A 101 -12.36 5.54 12.31
C SER A 101 -11.45 4.38 12.72
N THR A 102 -10.53 4.02 11.84
CA THR A 102 -9.48 3.03 12.08
C THR A 102 -8.25 3.36 11.23
N ASP A 103 -7.09 2.83 11.61
CA ASP A 103 -5.90 2.88 10.76
C ASP A 103 -6.05 1.87 9.61
N HIS A 104 -5.71 2.30 8.40
CA HIS A 104 -5.81 1.48 7.21
C HIS A 104 -4.62 1.71 6.26
N ALA A 105 -4.41 0.77 5.34
CA ALA A 105 -3.38 0.87 4.32
C ALA A 105 -4.02 0.81 2.94
N VAL A 106 -3.57 1.67 2.02
CA VAL A 106 -4.00 1.68 0.62
C VAL A 106 -2.80 1.72 -0.31
N VAL A 107 -2.92 1.15 -1.50
CA VAL A 107 -1.91 1.29 -2.56
C VAL A 107 -2.27 2.48 -3.43
N VAL A 108 -1.33 3.40 -3.59
CA VAL A 108 -1.48 4.51 -4.53
C VAL A 108 -1.14 3.98 -5.93
N VAL A 109 -2.16 3.84 -6.77
CA VAL A 109 -2.00 3.33 -8.14
C VAL A 109 -1.73 4.43 -9.16
N GLY A 110 -2.00 5.69 -8.83
CA GLY A 110 -1.90 6.75 -9.82
C GLY A 110 -2.33 8.14 -9.34
N PHE A 111 -2.12 9.11 -10.22
CA PHE A 111 -2.66 10.47 -10.10
C PHE A 111 -3.43 10.81 -11.37
N VAL A 112 -4.66 11.28 -11.17
CA VAL A 112 -5.50 11.83 -12.22
C VAL A 112 -5.68 13.32 -11.98
N LYS A 113 -5.71 14.11 -13.06
CA LYS A 113 -6.12 15.51 -12.93
C LYS A 113 -7.60 15.52 -12.52
N LYS A 114 -7.93 16.17 -11.39
CA LYS A 114 -9.34 16.40 -11.04
C LYS A 114 -9.98 17.23 -12.16
N PRO A 115 -11.14 16.81 -12.69
CA PRO A 115 -11.86 17.63 -13.67
C PRO A 115 -12.18 18.97 -13.03
N SER A 116 -11.96 20.06 -13.77
CA SER A 116 -12.51 21.36 -13.39
C SER A 116 -14.03 21.23 -13.46
N ILE A 117 -14.72 21.49 -12.35
CA ILE A 117 -16.17 21.66 -12.31
C ILE A 117 -16.49 23.03 -12.88
#